data_AF-A0A6A6KYT5-F1
#
_entry.id   AF-A0A6A6KYT5-F1
#
_cell.length_a   1.000
_cell.length_b   1.000
_cell.length_c   1.000
_cell.angle_alpha   90.00
_cell.angle_beta   90.00
_cell.angle_gamma   90.00
#
_symmetry.space_group_name_H-M   'P 1'
#
loop_
_entity.id
_entity.type
_entity.pdbx_description
1 polymer ?
#
loop_
_entity_poly.entity_id
_entity_poly.type
_entity_poly.pdbx_seq_one_letter_code
_entity_poly.pdbx_strand_id
1 'polypeptide(L)'
;MASEEDDAPIWINDDGPFVVVTDPLDGSRNIDASIPTGTIFGVYERFVELDHLPQEEKATLNSLQSGTRLVAAGYVLYSSATILCVSFGSGTHAFTLDHSTGDFILTHPGIKILPEARKRKYPKKYSARYICSLVADFHQTLIYGGVAMNPRDHLRLVYEANPLSFLVEQAGGRGSDGKVRILSLQPVMLHQRLPLFLGSLEDMEELESYGDVQQKVNLGYEV
;
A
#
# COMPACT_ATOMS: atom_id res chain seq x y z
N MET A 1 -5.75 2.21 -16.86
CA MET A 1 -5.37 1.23 -15.84
C MET A 1 -3.87 1.07 -15.89
N ALA A 2 -3.20 1.06 -14.75
CA ALA A 2 -1.77 0.77 -14.67
C ALA A 2 -1.55 -0.45 -13.77
N SER A 3 -0.65 -1.34 -14.16
CA SER A 3 -0.39 -2.60 -13.46
C SER A 3 1.10 -2.71 -13.12
N GLU A 4 1.44 -3.46 -12.07
CA GLU A 4 2.81 -3.86 -11.78
C GLU A 4 3.43 -4.71 -12.90
N GLU A 5 2.59 -5.50 -13.58
CA GLU A 5 2.96 -6.50 -14.60
C GLU A 5 3.08 -5.92 -16.02
N ASP A 6 2.62 -4.69 -16.24
CA ASP A 6 2.61 -4.05 -17.57
C ASP A 6 3.63 -2.90 -17.62
N ASP A 7 4.44 -2.82 -18.68
CA ASP A 7 5.44 -1.75 -18.85
C ASP A 7 4.83 -0.34 -18.98
N ALA A 8 3.58 -0.25 -19.43
CA ALA A 8 2.88 1.00 -19.69
C ALA A 8 1.38 0.88 -19.33
N PRO A 9 0.73 1.99 -18.95
CA PRO A 9 -0.68 1.97 -18.60
C PRO A 9 -1.57 1.80 -19.83
N ILE A 10 -2.63 1.01 -19.68
CA ILE A 10 -3.60 0.73 -20.72
C ILE A 10 -4.79 1.68 -20.59
N TRP A 11 -5.14 2.35 -21.68
CA TRP A 11 -6.39 3.10 -21.78
C TRP A 11 -7.54 2.15 -22.14
N ILE A 12 -8.54 2.05 -21.27
CA ILE A 12 -9.62 1.05 -21.41
C ILE A 12 -10.81 1.62 -22.20
N ASN A 13 -11.33 2.79 -21.79
CA ASN A 13 -12.42 3.46 -22.49
C ASN A 13 -12.29 4.98 -22.37
N ASP A 14 -13.01 5.70 -23.24
CA ASP A 14 -13.00 7.17 -23.25
C ASP A 14 -14.04 7.79 -22.31
N ASP A 15 -15.01 7.02 -21.80
CA ASP A 15 -16.09 7.53 -20.93
C ASP A 15 -15.88 7.24 -19.44
N GLY A 16 -14.78 6.56 -19.09
CA GLY A 16 -14.47 6.18 -17.72
C GLY A 16 -14.02 7.38 -16.88
N PRO A 17 -14.63 7.60 -15.71
CA PRO A 17 -14.26 8.72 -14.83
C PRO A 17 -13.04 8.43 -13.95
N PHE A 18 -12.54 7.19 -13.96
CA PHE A 18 -11.54 6.72 -13.02
C PHE A 18 -10.29 6.15 -13.68
N VAL A 19 -9.18 6.26 -12.94
CA VAL A 19 -7.91 5.61 -13.21
C VAL A 19 -7.68 4.58 -12.11
N VAL A 20 -7.47 3.32 -12.49
CA VAL A 20 -7.14 2.24 -11.55
C VAL A 20 -5.65 1.91 -11.68
N VAL A 21 -4.97 1.82 -10.55
CA VAL A 21 -3.60 1.32 -10.44
C VAL A 21 -3.61 0.06 -9.59
N THR A 22 -2.83 -0.97 -9.94
CA THR A 22 -2.89 -2.25 -9.23
C THR A 22 -1.57 -3.00 -9.24
N ASP A 23 -1.28 -3.65 -8.11
CA ASP A 23 -0.42 -4.83 -8.07
C ASP A 23 -1.38 -6.03 -8.07
N PRO A 24 -1.49 -6.78 -9.18
CA PRO A 24 -2.46 -7.86 -9.27
C PRO A 24 -2.13 -9.01 -8.32
N LEU A 25 -0.86 -9.20 -7.95
CA LEU A 25 -0.43 -10.30 -7.09
C LEU A 25 0.86 -9.97 -6.30
N ASP A 26 0.72 -9.21 -5.22
CA ASP A 26 1.77 -9.00 -4.23
C ASP A 26 2.18 -10.33 -3.57
N GLY A 27 3.49 -10.51 -3.41
CA GLY A 27 4.07 -11.73 -2.85
C GLY A 27 4.06 -12.92 -3.81
N SER A 28 3.90 -12.69 -5.13
CA SER A 28 3.86 -13.74 -6.16
C SER A 28 5.02 -14.73 -6.11
N ARG A 29 6.23 -14.28 -5.72
CA ARG A 29 7.42 -15.15 -5.55
C ARG A 29 7.28 -16.19 -4.44
N ASN A 30 6.29 -16.04 -3.56
CA ASN A 30 6.07 -16.94 -2.42
C ASN A 30 4.89 -17.90 -2.61
N ILE A 31 4.27 -17.92 -3.81
CA ILE A 31 3.13 -18.80 -4.09
C ILE A 31 3.53 -20.27 -3.87
N ASP A 32 4.69 -20.68 -4.37
CA ASP A 32 5.20 -22.06 -4.23
C ASP A 32 5.47 -22.44 -2.77
N ALA A 33 5.73 -21.44 -1.91
CA ALA A 33 5.94 -21.62 -0.48
C ALA A 33 4.62 -21.61 0.33
N SER A 34 3.47 -21.42 -0.32
CA SER A 34 2.15 -21.33 0.34
C SER A 34 2.08 -20.26 1.42
N ILE A 35 2.81 -19.16 1.23
CA ILE A 35 2.79 -17.98 2.09
C ILE A 35 1.62 -17.08 1.65
N PRO A 36 1.00 -16.31 2.58
CA PRO A 36 -0.04 -15.34 2.21
C PRO A 36 0.42 -14.38 1.10
N THR A 37 -0.49 -14.10 0.17
CA THR A 37 -0.31 -13.16 -0.95
C THR A 37 -1.49 -12.20 -0.99
N GLY A 38 -1.52 -11.27 -1.94
CA GLY A 38 -2.69 -10.42 -2.11
C GLY A 38 -2.68 -9.59 -3.37
N THR A 39 -3.73 -8.80 -3.55
CA THR A 39 -3.88 -7.83 -4.64
C THR A 39 -3.96 -6.46 -4.01
N ILE A 40 -3.26 -5.47 -4.54
CA ILE A 40 -3.32 -4.08 -4.08
C ILE A 40 -3.90 -3.22 -5.20
N PHE A 41 -4.76 -2.26 -4.87
CA PHE A 41 -5.31 -1.34 -5.85
C PHE A 41 -5.55 0.07 -5.29
N GLY A 42 -5.40 1.06 -6.17
CA GLY A 42 -5.77 2.45 -5.94
C GLY A 42 -6.66 2.97 -7.07
N VAL A 43 -7.55 3.91 -6.73
CA VAL A 43 -8.48 4.54 -7.65
C VAL A 43 -8.31 6.06 -7.54
N TYR A 44 -8.10 6.69 -8.68
CA TYR A 44 -8.04 8.14 -8.84
C TYR A 44 -9.15 8.62 -9.76
N GLU A 45 -9.53 9.89 -9.63
CA GLU A 45 -10.28 10.57 -10.69
C GLU A 45 -9.38 10.80 -11.91
N ARG A 46 -9.98 10.68 -13.10
CA ARG A 46 -9.32 11.01 -14.36
C ARG A 46 -9.21 12.53 -14.52
N PHE A 47 -8.08 12.97 -15.07
CA PHE A 47 -7.90 14.31 -15.60
C PHE A 47 -8.58 14.45 -16.97
N VAL A 48 -9.81 14.97 -16.97
CA VAL A 48 -10.56 15.26 -18.20
C VAL A 48 -9.88 16.33 -19.06
N GLU A 49 -9.07 17.20 -18.45
CA GLU A 49 -8.29 18.21 -19.15
C GLU A 49 -7.22 17.61 -20.07
N LEU A 50 -6.81 16.35 -19.86
CA LEU A 50 -5.82 15.65 -20.67
C LEU A 50 -6.43 14.87 -21.84
N ASP A 51 -7.74 14.89 -22.01
CA ASP A 51 -8.44 14.08 -23.01
C ASP A 51 -8.08 14.41 -24.45
N HIS A 52 -7.55 15.61 -24.68
CA HIS A 52 -7.06 16.07 -25.97
C HIS A 52 -5.72 15.45 -26.39
N LEU A 53 -5.00 14.81 -25.47
CA LEU A 53 -3.70 14.20 -25.73
C LEU A 53 -3.84 12.81 -26.38
N PRO A 54 -2.78 12.33 -27.06
CA PRO A 54 -2.70 10.95 -27.54
C PRO A 54 -2.93 9.93 -26.43
N GLN A 55 -3.52 8.78 -26.79
CA GLN A 55 -3.96 7.74 -25.84
C GLN A 55 -2.87 7.32 -24.85
N GLU A 56 -1.65 7.07 -25.33
CA GLU A 56 -0.51 6.65 -24.52
C GLU A 56 -0.08 7.74 -23.52
N GLU A 57 -0.02 8.99 -23.97
CA GLU A 57 0.36 10.14 -23.15
C GLU A 57 -0.68 10.42 -22.07
N LYS A 58 -1.99 10.46 -22.44
CA LYS A 58 -3.05 10.66 -21.46
C LYS A 58 -3.13 9.50 -20.46
N ALA A 59 -2.92 8.25 -20.88
CA ALA A 59 -2.91 7.09 -19.97
C ALA A 59 -1.76 7.18 -18.95
N THR A 60 -0.58 7.60 -19.41
CA THR A 60 0.61 7.78 -18.57
C THR A 60 0.39 8.88 -17.55
N LEU A 61 0.05 10.10 -17.99
CA LEU A 61 -0.13 11.24 -17.11
C LEU A 61 -1.26 11.03 -16.09
N ASN A 62 -2.36 10.37 -16.50
CA ASN A 62 -3.44 10.00 -15.58
C ASN A 62 -3.01 9.00 -14.49
N SER A 63 -2.01 8.17 -14.77
CA SER A 63 -1.51 7.15 -13.83
C SER A 63 -0.42 7.70 -12.88
N LEU A 64 0.17 8.85 -13.20
CA LEU A 64 1.21 9.51 -12.39
C LEU A 64 0.63 10.57 -11.45
N GLN A 65 -0.44 10.22 -10.74
CA GLN A 65 -1.05 11.09 -9.73
C GLN A 65 -0.39 10.92 -8.36
N SER A 66 -0.24 12.03 -7.64
CA SER A 66 0.11 12.00 -6.22
C SER A 66 -0.95 11.22 -5.42
N GLY A 67 -0.50 10.45 -4.42
CA GLY A 67 -1.39 9.63 -3.57
C GLY A 67 -2.46 10.45 -2.82
N THR A 68 -2.26 11.76 -2.64
CA THR A 68 -3.29 12.66 -2.10
C THR A 68 -4.57 12.74 -2.95
N ARG A 69 -4.52 12.34 -4.23
CA ARG A 69 -5.67 12.35 -5.15
C ARG A 69 -6.43 11.02 -5.19
N LEU A 70 -6.04 10.02 -4.39
CA LEU A 70 -6.78 8.77 -4.28
C LEU A 70 -8.20 9.06 -3.76
N VAL A 71 -9.20 8.56 -4.49
CA VAL A 71 -10.61 8.59 -4.05
C VAL A 71 -11.01 7.28 -3.38
N ALA A 72 -10.32 6.19 -3.71
CA ALA A 72 -10.43 4.92 -3.02
C ALA A 72 -9.12 4.15 -3.12
N ALA A 73 -8.84 3.29 -2.15
CA ALA A 73 -7.76 2.33 -2.21
C ALA A 73 -8.12 1.09 -1.40
N GLY A 74 -7.49 -0.03 -1.73
CA GLY A 74 -7.72 -1.27 -1.01
C GLY A 74 -6.68 -2.33 -1.32
N TYR A 75 -6.80 -3.42 -0.59
CA TYR A 75 -6.14 -4.68 -0.91
C TYR A 75 -7.06 -5.86 -0.64
N VAL A 76 -6.80 -6.96 -1.33
CA VAL A 76 -7.35 -8.28 -1.01
C VAL A 76 -6.22 -9.14 -0.48
N LEU A 77 -6.35 -9.67 0.72
CA LEU A 77 -5.41 -10.61 1.32
C LEU A 77 -5.91 -12.04 1.07
N TYR A 78 -5.07 -12.86 0.46
CA TYR A 78 -5.28 -14.29 0.26
C TYR A 78 -4.48 -15.07 1.31
N SER A 79 -5.16 -15.50 2.38
CA SER A 79 -4.55 -16.23 3.50
C SER A 79 -5.49 -17.35 3.97
N SER A 80 -5.45 -17.68 5.27
CA SER A 80 -6.41 -18.60 5.90
C SER A 80 -7.88 -18.17 5.72
N ALA A 81 -8.12 -16.89 5.41
CA ALA A 81 -9.36 -16.36 4.87
C ALA A 81 -9.03 -15.33 3.78
N THR A 82 -10.00 -15.07 2.89
CA THR A 82 -9.90 -13.98 1.92
C THR A 82 -10.49 -12.71 2.54
N ILE A 83 -9.68 -11.65 2.65
CA ILE A 83 -10.06 -10.41 3.31
C ILE A 83 -9.90 -9.24 2.34
N LEU A 84 -10.98 -8.52 2.06
CA LEU A 84 -10.95 -7.24 1.35
C LEU A 84 -10.86 -6.11 2.38
N CYS A 85 -9.78 -5.34 2.34
CA CYS A 85 -9.62 -4.13 3.14
C CYS A 85 -9.66 -2.92 2.21
N VAL A 86 -10.54 -1.95 2.50
CA VAL A 86 -10.80 -0.82 1.59
C VAL A 86 -11.08 0.47 2.36
N SER A 87 -10.74 1.60 1.73
CA SER A 87 -11.16 2.93 2.17
C SER A 87 -11.65 3.74 0.98
N PHE A 88 -12.66 4.57 1.23
CA PHE A 88 -13.21 5.58 0.31
C PHE A 88 -13.00 7.00 0.87
N GLY A 89 -11.96 7.21 1.69
CA GLY A 89 -11.67 8.49 2.34
C GLY A 89 -12.41 8.76 3.65
N SER A 90 -13.20 7.79 4.14
CA SER A 90 -13.93 7.86 5.43
C SER A 90 -13.64 6.65 6.29
N GLY A 91 -12.37 6.50 6.68
CA GLY A 91 -11.88 5.37 7.45
C GLY A 91 -11.60 4.13 6.60
N THR A 92 -10.98 3.14 7.24
CA THR A 92 -10.57 1.87 6.62
C THR A 92 -11.44 0.74 7.17
N HIS A 93 -11.96 -0.12 6.30
CA HIS A 93 -12.90 -1.18 6.65
C HIS A 93 -12.40 -2.51 6.08
N ALA A 94 -12.59 -3.61 6.82
CA ALA A 94 -12.30 -4.94 6.29
C ALA A 94 -13.54 -5.83 6.25
N PHE A 95 -13.63 -6.57 5.16
CA PHE A 95 -14.66 -7.53 4.83
C PHE A 95 -14.01 -8.90 4.64
N THR A 96 -14.67 -9.96 5.09
CA THR A 96 -14.20 -11.33 4.91
C THR A 96 -15.14 -12.05 3.97
N LEU A 97 -14.56 -12.75 2.98
CA LEU A 97 -15.33 -13.55 2.03
C LEU A 97 -15.97 -14.74 2.74
N ASP A 98 -17.30 -14.83 2.65
CA ASP A 98 -18.03 -16.03 2.98
C ASP A 98 -18.11 -16.93 1.74
N HIS A 99 -17.36 -18.03 1.75
CA HIS A 99 -17.31 -18.96 0.62
C HIS A 99 -18.63 -19.71 0.36
N SER A 100 -19.56 -19.72 1.32
CA SER A 100 -20.86 -20.37 1.14
C SER A 100 -21.83 -19.53 0.30
N THR A 101 -21.74 -18.21 0.42
CA THR A 101 -22.60 -17.24 -0.27
C THR A 101 -21.89 -16.56 -1.45
N GLY A 102 -20.57 -16.44 -1.39
CA GLY A 102 -19.77 -15.65 -2.32
C GLY A 102 -19.68 -14.17 -1.96
N ASP A 103 -20.25 -13.76 -0.82
CA ASP A 103 -20.33 -12.35 -0.41
C ASP A 103 -19.18 -11.94 0.51
N PHE A 104 -18.73 -10.70 0.37
CA PHE A 104 -17.83 -10.07 1.33
C PHE A 104 -18.63 -9.48 2.50
N ILE A 105 -18.50 -10.09 3.68
CA ILE A 105 -19.20 -9.69 4.90
C ILE A 105 -18.35 -8.72 5.69
N LEU A 106 -18.91 -7.58 6.11
CA LEU A 106 -18.20 -6.60 6.93
C LEU A 106 -17.82 -7.21 8.29
N THR A 107 -16.53 -7.38 8.54
CA THR A 107 -16.02 -7.98 9.79
C THR A 107 -15.32 -6.98 10.70
N HIS A 108 -14.73 -5.93 10.13
CA HIS A 108 -14.01 -4.89 10.88
C HIS A 108 -14.42 -3.49 10.37
N PRO A 109 -15.48 -2.89 10.91
CA PRO A 109 -15.89 -1.53 10.57
C PRO A 109 -14.92 -0.51 11.18
N GLY A 110 -14.47 0.45 10.38
CA GLY A 110 -13.76 1.64 10.84
C GLY A 110 -12.49 1.33 11.64
N ILE A 111 -11.62 0.48 11.09
CA ILE A 111 -10.35 0.07 11.70
C ILE A 111 -9.57 1.31 12.13
N LYS A 112 -9.12 1.26 13.39
CA LYS A 112 -8.18 2.21 13.97
C LYS A 112 -6.92 1.47 14.33
N ILE A 113 -5.81 1.83 13.69
CA ILE A 113 -4.51 1.30 14.07
C ILE A 113 -4.20 1.79 15.48
N LEU A 114 -3.52 0.95 16.26
CA LEU A 114 -3.05 1.36 17.57
C LEU A 114 -2.02 2.49 17.42
N PRO A 115 -1.92 3.41 18.40
CA PRO A 115 -0.90 4.47 18.36
C PRO A 115 0.52 3.90 18.41
N GLU A 116 0.69 2.70 18.99
CA GLU A 116 1.92 1.91 19.04
C GLU A 116 1.65 0.39 19.14
N ALA A 117 2.68 -0.45 18.98
CA ALA A 117 2.58 -1.90 19.04
C ALA A 117 1.98 -2.49 20.36
N ARG A 118 1.10 -3.51 20.23
CA ARG A 118 0.20 -4.06 21.29
C ARG A 118 0.85 -4.70 22.54
N LYS A 119 2.17 -4.69 22.73
CA LYS A 119 2.83 -5.33 23.90
C LYS A 119 4.09 -4.58 24.36
N ARG A 120 3.95 -3.63 25.29
CA ARG A 120 5.10 -3.05 26.01
C ARG A 120 5.37 -3.77 27.33
N LYS A 121 6.60 -4.27 27.48
CA LYS A 121 7.32 -4.21 28.77
C LYS A 121 8.30 -3.04 28.66
N TYR A 122 8.59 -2.34 29.75
CA TYR A 122 9.65 -1.33 29.77
C TYR A 122 10.99 -1.99 30.12
N PRO A 123 12.09 -1.64 29.44
CA PRO A 123 12.19 -0.77 28.25
C PRO A 123 11.48 -1.35 27.01
N LYS A 124 10.99 -0.50 26.09
CA LYS A 124 10.17 -0.87 24.91
C LYS A 124 10.85 -2.01 24.14
N LYS A 125 10.16 -3.15 24.01
CA LYS A 125 10.65 -4.35 23.30
C LYS A 125 9.68 -4.71 22.18
N TYR A 126 10.16 -4.68 20.95
CA TYR A 126 9.40 -5.13 19.79
C TYR A 126 9.64 -6.62 19.55
N SER A 127 8.63 -7.31 19.04
CA SER A 127 8.80 -8.63 18.45
C SER A 127 8.89 -8.49 16.93
N ALA A 128 9.92 -9.08 16.31
CA ALA A 128 10.03 -9.09 14.86
C ALA A 128 9.04 -10.10 14.24
N ARG A 129 8.41 -9.69 13.13
CA ARG A 129 7.58 -10.51 12.25
C ARG A 129 7.87 -10.07 10.82
N TYR A 130 7.99 -11.04 9.92
CA TYR A 130 8.26 -10.80 8.51
C TYR A 130 7.72 -11.99 7.71
N ILE A 131 6.63 -11.77 6.98
CA ILE A 131 5.90 -12.80 6.23
C ILE A 131 6.46 -12.91 4.79
N CYS A 132 7.25 -11.93 4.34
CA CYS A 132 7.75 -11.81 2.97
C CYS A 132 6.66 -11.43 1.94
N SER A 133 5.51 -10.92 2.39
CA SER A 133 4.45 -10.36 1.54
C SER A 133 4.02 -9.03 2.14
N LEU A 134 4.10 -7.97 1.33
CA LEU A 134 3.84 -6.61 1.81
C LEU A 134 2.41 -6.47 2.33
N VAL A 135 1.42 -7.01 1.62
CA VAL A 135 0.02 -6.95 2.03
C VAL A 135 -0.24 -7.73 3.32
N ALA A 136 0.42 -8.87 3.52
CA ALA A 136 0.27 -9.68 4.73
C ALA A 136 0.92 -9.01 5.94
N ASP A 137 2.15 -8.49 5.78
CA ASP A 137 2.85 -7.74 6.82
C ASP A 137 2.09 -6.45 7.17
N PHE A 138 1.58 -5.73 6.17
CA PHE A 138 0.77 -4.53 6.38
C PHE A 138 -0.56 -4.82 7.07
N HIS A 139 -1.29 -5.88 6.68
CA HIS A 139 -2.53 -6.27 7.35
C HIS A 139 -2.31 -6.55 8.83
N GLN A 140 -1.22 -7.25 9.17
CA GLN A 140 -0.85 -7.50 10.57
C GLN A 140 -0.61 -6.18 11.31
N THR A 141 0.16 -5.26 10.74
CA THR A 141 0.43 -3.94 11.32
C THR A 141 -0.86 -3.14 11.53
N LEU A 142 -1.79 -3.19 10.58
CA LEU A 142 -3.06 -2.47 10.67
C LEU A 142 -3.92 -2.95 11.87
N ILE A 143 -3.87 -4.25 12.19
CA ILE A 143 -4.64 -4.86 13.28
C ILE A 143 -3.93 -4.78 14.64
N TYR A 144 -2.60 -4.97 14.67
CA TYR A 144 -1.85 -5.13 15.92
C TYR A 144 -0.95 -3.94 16.27
N GLY A 145 -0.88 -2.92 15.41
CA GLY A 145 0.09 -1.84 15.53
C GLY A 145 1.52 -2.30 15.22
N GLY A 146 2.51 -1.45 15.52
CA GLY A 146 3.88 -1.60 15.04
C GLY A 146 4.11 -0.90 13.70
N VAL A 147 5.15 -1.37 13.00
CA VAL A 147 5.61 -0.84 11.71
C VAL A 147 5.86 -2.01 10.74
N ALA A 148 5.26 -1.94 9.56
CA ALA A 148 5.65 -2.72 8.39
C ALA A 148 6.61 -1.85 7.55
N MET A 149 7.77 -2.39 7.17
CA MET A 149 8.79 -1.60 6.50
C MET A 149 9.68 -2.37 5.55
N ASN A 150 10.13 -1.68 4.51
CA ASN A 150 11.26 -2.04 3.69
C ASN A 150 12.13 -0.79 3.48
N PRO A 151 13.31 -0.69 4.14
CA PRO A 151 14.13 0.52 4.07
C PRO A 151 14.88 0.66 2.73
N ARG A 152 14.81 -0.32 1.83
CA ARG A 152 15.49 -0.30 0.52
C ARG A 152 14.56 0.20 -0.57
N ASP A 153 15.13 0.72 -1.66
CA ASP A 153 14.42 1.14 -2.88
C ASP A 153 13.86 -0.07 -3.65
N HIS A 154 12.86 -0.74 -3.08
CA HIS A 154 12.32 -1.98 -3.61
C HIS A 154 10.85 -1.90 -3.99
N LEU A 155 10.03 -1.27 -3.16
CA LEU A 155 8.58 -1.21 -3.32
C LEU A 155 8.19 -0.05 -4.23
N ARG A 156 7.08 -0.16 -4.95
CA ARG A 156 6.66 0.79 -5.98
C ARG A 156 5.67 1.81 -5.47
N LEU A 157 5.84 3.05 -5.91
CA LEU A 157 5.04 4.18 -5.44
C LEU A 157 3.57 4.04 -5.82
N VAL A 158 3.32 3.78 -7.10
CA VAL A 158 2.00 3.98 -7.71
C VAL A 158 0.98 2.96 -7.22
N TYR A 159 1.33 1.67 -7.21
CA TYR A 159 0.39 0.57 -6.96
C TYR A 159 0.65 -0.22 -5.66
N GLU A 160 1.74 0.03 -4.94
CA GLU A 160 1.96 -0.54 -3.58
C GLU A 160 1.90 0.56 -2.51
N ALA A 161 2.83 1.52 -2.55
CA ALA A 161 3.00 2.48 -1.47
C ALA A 161 1.83 3.47 -1.33
N ASN A 162 1.36 4.06 -2.43
CA ASN A 162 0.24 5.02 -2.40
C ASN A 162 -1.05 4.38 -1.86
N PRO A 163 -1.54 3.24 -2.39
CA PRO A 163 -2.74 2.59 -1.87
C PRO A 163 -2.66 2.23 -0.39
N LEU A 164 -1.56 1.61 0.04
CA LEU A 164 -1.41 1.17 1.44
C LEU A 164 -1.25 2.36 2.39
N SER A 165 -0.56 3.43 1.96
CA SER A 165 -0.45 4.67 2.75
C SER A 165 -1.80 5.36 2.92
N PHE A 166 -2.65 5.34 1.90
CA PHE A 166 -4.01 5.86 2.01
C PHE A 166 -4.81 5.11 3.08
N LEU A 167 -4.73 3.78 3.08
CA LEU A 167 -5.41 2.94 4.08
C LEU A 167 -4.90 3.19 5.51
N VAL A 168 -3.58 3.28 5.71
CA VAL A 168 -3.01 3.45 7.06
C VAL A 168 -3.35 4.81 7.64
N GLU A 169 -3.31 5.87 6.82
CA GLU A 169 -3.64 7.22 7.28
C GLU A 169 -5.14 7.35 7.61
N GLN A 170 -6.01 6.72 6.83
CA GLN A 170 -7.45 6.63 7.12
C GLN A 170 -7.75 5.84 8.41
N ALA A 171 -6.85 4.92 8.78
CA ALA A 171 -6.89 4.20 10.05
C ALA A 171 -6.23 4.97 11.22
N GLY A 172 -5.64 6.15 10.98
CA GLY A 172 -4.98 6.97 12.01
C GLY A 172 -3.48 6.71 12.19
N GLY A 173 -2.85 5.98 11.28
CA GLY A 173 -1.40 5.76 11.24
C GLY A 173 -0.71 6.66 10.23
N ARG A 174 0.49 6.26 9.79
CA ARG A 174 1.35 7.07 8.92
C ARG A 174 2.08 6.22 7.89
N GLY A 175 2.22 6.75 6.67
CA GLY A 175 3.07 6.21 5.60
C GLY A 175 4.19 7.19 5.25
N SER A 176 5.43 6.71 5.24
CA SER A 176 6.65 7.50 5.01
C SER A 176 7.65 6.75 4.13
N ASP A 177 8.44 7.45 3.32
CA ASP A 177 9.63 6.89 2.67
C ASP A 177 10.88 6.93 3.59
N GLY A 178 10.69 7.32 4.85
CA GLY A 178 11.75 7.59 5.83
C GLY A 178 12.18 9.05 5.90
N LYS A 179 11.67 9.92 5.02
CA LYS A 179 11.92 11.37 4.99
C LYS A 179 10.67 12.20 4.74
N VAL A 180 9.84 11.73 3.83
CA VAL A 180 8.68 12.42 3.27
C VAL A 180 7.48 11.50 3.36
N ARG A 181 6.32 12.09 3.66
CA ARG A 181 5.03 11.40 3.64
C ARG A 181 4.73 10.86 2.26
N ILE A 182 4.42 9.57 2.16
CA ILE A 182 4.23 8.87 0.87
C ILE A 182 3.20 9.56 -0.01
N LEU A 183 2.01 9.87 0.52
CA LEU A 183 0.93 10.44 -0.28
C LEU A 183 1.28 11.80 -0.89
N SER A 184 2.26 12.54 -0.32
CA SER A 184 2.70 13.84 -0.83
C SER A 184 3.70 13.75 -1.97
N LEU A 185 4.25 12.56 -2.25
CA LEU A 185 5.18 12.35 -3.35
C LEU A 185 4.44 12.45 -4.70
N GLN A 186 5.08 13.12 -5.65
CA GLN A 186 4.64 13.17 -7.03
C GLN A 186 5.41 12.08 -7.82
N PRO A 187 4.73 11.05 -8.35
CA PRO A 187 5.40 10.04 -9.16
C PRO A 187 6.06 10.66 -10.40
N VAL A 188 7.31 10.29 -10.67
CA VAL A 188 8.05 10.73 -11.87
C VAL A 188 8.02 9.70 -13.00
N MET A 189 7.74 8.44 -12.66
CA MET A 189 7.59 7.32 -13.60
C MET A 189 6.70 6.23 -12.99
N LEU A 190 6.12 5.38 -13.83
CA LEU A 190 5.13 4.39 -13.41
C LEU A 190 5.69 3.38 -12.39
N HIS A 191 6.86 2.80 -12.68
CA HIS A 191 7.52 1.80 -11.83
C HIS A 191 8.53 2.42 -10.85
N GLN A 192 8.30 3.66 -10.39
CA GLN A 192 9.18 4.31 -9.42
C GLN A 192 9.27 3.50 -8.12
N ARG A 193 10.48 3.11 -7.73
CA ARG A 193 10.76 2.40 -6.48
C ARG A 193 11.18 3.36 -5.36
N LEU A 194 10.92 2.97 -4.12
CA LEU A 194 11.29 3.71 -2.92
C LEU A 194 11.35 2.81 -1.68
N PRO A 195 11.95 3.29 -0.57
CA PRO A 195 11.76 2.73 0.75
C PRO A 195 10.31 3.00 1.20
N LEU A 196 9.78 2.12 2.03
CA LEU A 196 8.42 2.27 2.55
C LEU A 196 8.37 1.89 4.02
N PHE A 197 7.73 2.74 4.80
CA PHE A 197 7.45 2.53 6.21
C PHE A 197 5.98 2.88 6.45
N LEU A 198 5.21 1.93 6.98
CA LEU A 198 3.79 2.06 7.25
C LEU A 198 3.51 1.59 8.66
N GLY A 199 2.77 2.37 9.45
CA GLY A 199 2.44 1.89 10.78
C GLY A 199 1.79 2.87 11.71
N SER A 200 1.93 2.52 12.98
CA SER A 200 1.37 3.22 14.14
C SER A 200 2.01 4.59 14.28
N LEU A 201 1.23 5.62 14.63
CA LEU A 201 1.71 7.00 14.59
C LEU A 201 2.94 7.22 15.49
N GLU A 202 2.91 6.76 16.74
CA GLU A 202 4.02 6.97 17.68
C GLU A 202 5.27 6.16 17.30
N ASP A 203 5.08 4.94 16.77
CA ASP A 203 6.21 4.12 16.29
C ASP A 203 6.87 4.75 15.04
N MET A 204 6.07 5.38 14.18
CA MET A 204 6.53 6.10 13.00
C MET A 204 7.25 7.41 13.36
N GLU A 205 6.76 8.15 14.37
CA GLU A 205 7.43 9.35 14.89
C GLU A 205 8.77 9.00 15.56
N GLU A 206 8.82 7.91 16.33
CA GLU A 206 10.07 7.37 16.89
C GLU A 206 11.06 7.03 15.77
N LEU A 207 10.59 6.34 14.72
CA LEU A 207 11.41 5.94 13.58
C LEU A 207 11.99 7.15 12.81
N GLU A 208 11.15 8.15 12.51
CA GLU A 208 11.59 9.37 11.80
C GLU A 208 12.52 10.24 12.67
N SER A 209 12.48 10.10 14.00
CA SER A 209 13.38 10.83 14.91
C SER A 209 14.86 10.44 14.77
N TYR A 210 15.15 9.26 14.19
CA TYR A 210 16.51 8.82 13.89
C TYR A 210 17.12 9.51 12.65
N GLY A 211 16.36 10.36 11.95
CA GLY A 211 16.81 11.03 10.74
C GLY A 211 16.58 10.18 9.49
N ASP A 212 17.61 10.06 8.64
CA ASP A 212 17.51 9.26 7.41
C ASP A 212 17.62 7.76 7.70
N VAL A 213 16.48 7.08 7.71
CA VAL A 213 16.38 5.62 7.92
C VAL A 213 16.43 4.80 6.62
N GLN A 214 16.65 5.45 5.48
CA GLN A 214 16.72 4.77 4.18
C GLN A 214 18.02 3.97 4.04
N GLN A 215 17.94 2.76 3.50
CA GLN A 215 19.08 1.91 3.18
C GLN A 215 19.45 2.03 1.69
N LYS A 216 20.24 3.07 1.36
CA LYS A 216 20.75 3.28 -0.01
C LYS A 216 21.99 2.44 -0.34
N VAL A 217 22.76 2.06 0.67
CA VAL A 217 23.96 1.23 0.52
C VAL A 217 23.69 -0.11 1.17
N ASN A 218 23.83 -1.18 0.40
CA ASN A 218 23.77 -2.53 0.91
C ASN A 218 25.07 -2.78 1.69
N LEU A 219 25.02 -2.82 3.03
CA LEU A 219 26.19 -2.91 3.92
C LEU A 219 26.93 -4.29 3.88
N GLY A 220 26.81 -5.03 2.77
CA GLY A 220 27.55 -6.27 2.55
C GLY A 220 26.71 -7.53 2.83
N TYR A 221 26.24 -8.14 1.75
CA TYR A 221 26.58 -9.53 1.47
C TYR A 221 27.10 -9.52 0.03
N GLU A 222 28.40 -9.77 -0.15
CA GLU A 222 28.84 -10.31 -1.44
C GLU A 222 28.17 -11.68 -1.56
N VAL A 223 27.30 -11.83 -2.57
CA VAL A 223 26.59 -13.08 -2.86
C VAL A 223 27.50 -13.98 -3.69
#